data_AF-A0A0F5MYB0-F1
#
_entry.id   AF-A0A0F5MYB0-F1
#
_cell.length_a   1.000
_cell.length_b   1.000
_cell.length_c   1.000
_cell.angle_alpha   90.00
_cell.angle_beta   90.00
_cell.angle_gamma   90.00
#
_symmetry.space_group_name_H-M   'P 1'
#
loop_
_entity.id
_entity.type
_entity.pdbx_description
1 polymer ?
#
loop_
_entity_poly.entity_id
_entity_poly.type
_entity_poly.pdbx_seq_one_letter_code
_entity_poly.pdbx_strand_id
1 'polypeptide(L)'
;MAQSLGDTLTAGKKLVKGESLTSNNGAYTLMLQDDGNLVLAARGKAVWASGTNGNDVVRAEVQSDGNFVIYTADKPIWHTDTKGKKDVKLVLQDDRNLVLYAADGAAWSTKTETDAPPPEEPKAEEAPAEEAPVEEAAPAARTYTVVSGDTLFAIAERFYGDGNKYPQIAEASGIANPDLIHPGQELTIP
;
A
#
# COMPACT_ATOMS: atom_id res chain seq x y z
N MET A 1 9.86 -4.65 1.69
CA MET A 1 8.53 -5.24 1.41
C MET A 1 7.88 -5.54 2.74
N ALA A 2 6.63 -5.10 2.94
CA ALA A 2 5.84 -5.45 4.11
C ALA A 2 5.54 -6.96 4.09
N GLN A 3 5.80 -7.68 5.18
CA GLN A 3 5.52 -9.12 5.27
C GLN A 3 4.17 -9.33 5.98
N SER A 4 3.29 -10.13 5.38
CA SER A 4 2.04 -10.56 6.02
C SER A 4 2.23 -11.92 6.69
N LEU A 5 1.77 -12.05 7.94
CA LEU A 5 1.89 -13.25 8.77
C LEU A 5 0.60 -14.10 8.78
N GLY A 6 -0.34 -13.86 7.85
CA GLY A 6 -1.67 -14.47 7.85
C GLY A 6 -2.66 -13.70 8.73
N ASP A 7 -3.75 -14.35 9.16
CA ASP A 7 -4.83 -13.72 9.92
C ASP A 7 -4.62 -13.78 11.45
N THR A 8 -3.69 -14.62 11.91
CA THR A 8 -3.57 -15.01 13.32
C THR A 8 -2.16 -14.80 13.86
N LEU A 9 -2.05 -14.16 15.02
CA LEU A 9 -0.82 -14.05 15.82
C LEU A 9 -0.96 -14.83 17.12
N THR A 10 -0.15 -15.86 17.31
CA THR A 10 -0.20 -16.73 18.50
C THR A 10 0.74 -16.26 19.61
N ALA A 11 0.55 -16.78 20.82
CA ALA A 11 1.42 -16.48 21.96
C ALA A 11 2.92 -16.63 21.64
N GLY A 12 3.71 -15.63 22.04
CA GLY A 12 5.15 -15.50 21.76
C GLY A 12 5.48 -14.91 20.39
N LYS A 13 4.49 -14.68 19.52
CA LYS A 13 4.67 -14.01 18.23
C LYS A 13 4.44 -12.50 18.36
N LYS A 14 5.05 -11.76 17.45
CA LYS A 14 5.03 -10.30 17.40
C LYS A 14 4.92 -9.82 15.96
N LEU A 15 4.39 -8.62 15.82
CA LEU A 15 4.58 -7.77 14.65
C LEU A 15 5.67 -6.76 14.95
N VAL A 16 6.56 -6.53 13.99
CA VAL A 16 7.44 -5.36 13.95
C VAL A 16 6.96 -4.36 12.89
N LYS A 17 7.60 -3.19 12.83
CA LYS A 17 7.26 -2.14 11.85
C LYS A 17 7.27 -2.69 10.43
N GLY A 18 6.22 -2.36 9.67
CA GLY A 18 6.00 -2.82 8.31
C GLY A 18 5.40 -4.22 8.19
N GLU A 19 5.27 -4.99 9.28
CA GLU A 19 4.57 -6.28 9.25
C GLU A 19 3.07 -6.11 9.48
N SER A 20 2.31 -7.05 8.93
CA SER A 20 0.87 -7.05 9.07
C SER A 20 0.25 -8.43 9.28
N LEU A 21 -0.96 -8.43 9.83
CA LEU A 21 -1.93 -9.52 9.64
C LEU A 21 -2.90 -9.14 8.54
N THR A 22 -3.40 -10.13 7.80
CA THR A 22 -4.39 -9.97 6.75
C THR A 22 -5.53 -10.96 6.99
N SER A 23 -6.78 -10.51 6.91
CA SER A 23 -7.95 -11.39 7.02
C SER A 23 -7.99 -12.42 5.88
N ASN A 24 -8.70 -13.54 6.07
CA ASN A 24 -8.76 -14.62 5.07
C ASN A 24 -9.43 -14.16 3.76
N ASN A 25 -10.37 -13.21 3.83
CA ASN A 25 -10.99 -12.58 2.67
C ASN A 25 -10.14 -11.46 2.03
N GLY A 26 -8.96 -11.16 2.58
CA GLY A 26 -8.03 -10.15 2.06
C GLY A 26 -8.48 -8.68 2.23
N ALA A 27 -9.67 -8.43 2.76
CA ALA A 27 -10.24 -7.08 2.81
C ALA A 27 -9.69 -6.21 3.95
N TYR A 28 -9.19 -6.85 5.01
CA TYR A 28 -8.75 -6.19 6.23
C TYR A 28 -7.30 -6.47 6.53
N THR A 29 -6.62 -5.45 7.05
CA THR A 29 -5.20 -5.55 7.41
C THR A 29 -4.98 -4.87 8.76
N LEU A 30 -4.27 -5.56 9.65
CA LEU A 30 -3.71 -4.98 10.86
C LEU A 30 -2.21 -4.78 10.64
N MET A 31 -1.73 -3.54 10.63
CA MET A 31 -0.33 -3.24 10.35
C MET A 31 0.28 -2.43 11.49
N LEU A 32 1.49 -2.81 11.91
CA LEU A 32 2.32 -1.92 12.72
C LEU A 32 3.09 -1.00 11.76
N GLN A 33 2.67 0.25 11.67
CA GLN A 33 3.19 1.23 10.72
C GLN A 33 4.54 1.79 11.17
N ASP A 34 5.29 2.41 10.23
CA ASP A 34 6.61 2.98 10.50
C ASP A 34 6.59 4.15 11.49
N ASP A 35 5.46 4.86 11.57
CA ASP A 35 5.22 5.92 12.56
C ASP A 35 4.99 5.36 13.98
N GLY A 36 4.92 4.03 14.13
CA GLY A 36 4.70 3.33 15.39
C GLY A 36 3.23 3.13 15.76
N ASN A 37 2.29 3.45 14.87
CA ASN A 37 0.87 3.18 15.09
C ASN A 37 0.52 1.75 14.70
N LEU A 38 -0.30 1.08 15.51
CA LEU A 38 -0.91 -0.20 15.11
C LEU A 38 -2.31 0.12 14.57
N VAL A 39 -2.51 -0.11 13.27
CA VAL A 39 -3.72 0.32 12.56
C VAL A 39 -4.41 -0.88 11.94
N LEU A 40 -5.71 -1.01 12.23
CA LEU A 40 -6.62 -1.87 11.49
C LEU A 40 -7.27 -1.05 10.38
N ALA A 41 -7.14 -1.51 9.15
CA ALA A 41 -7.66 -0.86 7.96
C ALA A 41 -8.53 -1.80 7.13
N ALA A 42 -9.52 -1.22 6.46
CA ALA A 42 -10.31 -1.86 5.41
C ALA A 42 -9.92 -1.25 4.07
N ARG A 43 -9.26 -2.01 3.20
CA ARG A 43 -8.69 -1.54 1.92
C ARG A 43 -7.92 -0.21 2.04
N GLY A 44 -7.05 -0.10 3.03
CA GLY A 44 -6.22 1.09 3.29
C GLY A 44 -6.91 2.20 4.08
N LYS A 45 -8.23 2.16 4.27
CA LYS A 45 -8.93 3.10 5.15
C LYS A 45 -8.87 2.62 6.60
N ALA A 46 -8.22 3.40 7.46
CA ALA A 46 -8.17 3.11 8.89
C ALA A 46 -9.59 3.07 9.49
N VAL A 47 -9.89 2.00 10.24
CA VAL A 47 -11.15 1.80 10.97
C VAL A 47 -10.93 1.73 12.49
N TRP A 48 -9.72 1.39 12.92
CA TRP A 48 -9.28 1.44 14.31
C TRP A 48 -7.77 1.67 14.38
N ALA A 49 -7.31 2.33 15.43
CA ALA A 49 -5.89 2.53 15.70
C ALA A 49 -5.60 2.49 17.21
N SER A 50 -4.39 2.06 17.57
CA SER A 50 -3.90 2.10 18.96
C SER A 50 -3.63 3.52 19.46
N GLY A 51 -3.41 4.48 18.55
CA GLY A 51 -3.05 5.86 18.90
C GLY A 51 -1.61 6.00 19.40
N THR A 52 -0.73 5.10 18.98
CA THR A 52 0.68 5.05 19.43
C THR A 52 1.65 5.72 18.46
N ASN A 53 1.16 6.40 17.43
CA ASN A 53 1.95 7.16 16.47
C ASN A 53 2.93 8.13 17.16
N GLY A 54 4.17 8.20 16.68
CA GLY A 54 5.22 9.08 17.19
C GLY A 54 5.88 8.63 18.49
N ASN A 55 5.58 7.42 19.00
CA ASN A 55 6.13 6.92 20.27
C ASN A 55 7.27 5.89 20.09
N ASP A 56 7.96 5.87 18.95
CA ASP A 56 9.09 4.95 18.69
C ASP A 56 8.78 3.48 19.00
N VAL A 57 7.58 3.04 18.64
CA VAL A 57 7.15 1.64 18.83
C VAL A 57 8.09 0.71 18.06
N VAL A 58 8.47 -0.41 18.67
CA VAL A 58 9.36 -1.40 18.05
C VAL A 58 8.65 -2.72 17.78
N ARG A 59 7.60 -3.04 18.55
CA ARG A 59 6.81 -4.27 18.34
C ARG A 59 5.43 -4.21 19.00
N ALA A 60 4.53 -5.03 18.47
CA ALA A 60 3.29 -5.44 19.13
C ALA A 60 3.31 -6.96 19.30
N GLU A 61 3.10 -7.46 20.51
CA GLU A 61 3.36 -8.87 20.88
C GLU A 61 2.19 -9.50 21.62
N VAL A 62 1.79 -10.70 21.19
CA VAL A 62 0.89 -11.56 21.96
C VAL A 62 1.76 -12.35 22.94
N GLN A 63 1.65 -12.03 24.22
CA GLN A 63 2.52 -12.57 25.24
C GLN A 63 2.02 -13.91 25.79
N SER A 64 2.94 -14.75 26.26
CA SER A 64 2.59 -16.02 26.91
C SER A 64 1.84 -15.87 28.23
N ASP A 65 1.79 -14.66 28.79
CA ASP A 65 1.02 -14.35 29.99
C ASP A 65 -0.46 -14.04 29.71
N GLY A 66 -0.88 -14.03 28.44
CA GLY A 66 -2.26 -13.79 28.01
C GLY A 66 -2.54 -12.37 27.54
N ASN A 67 -1.58 -11.45 27.65
CA ASN A 67 -1.76 -10.06 27.25
C ASN A 67 -1.32 -9.81 25.80
N PHE A 68 -1.96 -8.87 25.12
CA PHE A 68 -1.45 -8.31 23.86
C PHE A 68 -0.98 -6.89 24.12
N VAL A 69 0.30 -6.60 23.81
CA VAL A 69 0.98 -5.38 24.28
C VAL A 69 1.82 -4.75 23.18
N ILE A 70 1.75 -3.42 23.10
CA ILE A 70 2.60 -2.60 22.21
C ILE A 70 3.73 -1.98 23.03
N TYR A 71 4.96 -2.13 22.53
CA TYR A 71 6.18 -1.73 23.21
C TYR A 71 6.96 -0.69 22.40
N THR A 72 7.49 0.31 23.10
CA THR A 72 8.70 1.02 22.67
C THR A 72 9.94 0.18 22.97
N ALA A 73 11.14 0.69 22.70
CA ALA A 73 12.37 0.03 23.14
C ALA A 73 12.42 -0.18 24.67
N ASP A 74 11.83 0.74 25.44
CA ASP A 74 12.00 0.80 26.89
C ASP A 74 10.79 0.28 27.68
N LYS A 75 9.56 0.52 27.21
CA LYS A 75 8.35 0.30 28.02
C LYS A 75 7.12 -0.08 27.21
N PRO A 76 6.14 -0.78 27.82
CA PRO A 76 4.81 -0.93 27.23
C PRO A 76 4.08 0.41 27.22
N ILE A 77 3.32 0.68 26.15
CA ILE A 77 2.55 1.93 26.01
C ILE A 77 1.07 1.71 25.71
N TRP A 78 0.69 0.49 25.32
CA TRP A 78 -0.71 0.09 25.10
C TRP A 78 -0.86 -1.41 25.36
N HIS A 79 -2.01 -1.84 25.88
CA HIS A 79 -2.30 -3.26 26.10
C HIS A 79 -3.81 -3.56 26.10
N THR A 80 -4.16 -4.83 25.91
CA THR A 80 -5.55 -5.32 26.01
C THR A 80 -6.05 -5.52 27.45
N ASP A 81 -5.14 -5.53 28.43
CA ASP A 81 -5.43 -5.79 29.85
C ASP A 81 -6.02 -7.19 30.09
N THR A 82 -5.50 -8.19 29.36
CA THR A 82 -5.98 -9.58 29.39
C THR A 82 -5.00 -10.55 30.05
N LYS A 83 -4.13 -10.02 30.92
CA LYS A 83 -3.14 -10.85 31.64
C LYS A 83 -3.84 -11.96 32.44
N GLY A 84 -3.28 -13.16 32.39
CA GLY A 84 -3.79 -14.36 33.05
C GLY A 84 -4.57 -15.28 32.12
N LYS A 85 -5.01 -14.79 30.95
CA LYS A 85 -5.66 -15.61 29.92
C LYS A 85 -4.70 -16.67 29.36
N LYS A 86 -5.25 -17.82 28.95
CA LYS A 86 -4.50 -18.99 28.48
C LYS A 86 -4.81 -19.30 27.03
N ASP A 87 -3.85 -19.92 26.34
CA ASP A 87 -3.93 -20.31 24.93
C ASP A 87 -4.39 -19.16 24.03
N VAL A 88 -3.78 -17.99 24.25
CA VAL A 88 -4.19 -16.76 23.58
C VAL A 88 -3.74 -16.71 22.13
N LYS A 89 -4.61 -16.17 21.28
CA LYS A 89 -4.32 -15.85 19.88
C LYS A 89 -5.09 -14.60 19.48
N LEU A 90 -4.42 -13.68 18.80
CA LEU A 90 -5.02 -12.50 18.19
C LEU A 90 -5.42 -12.86 16.76
N VAL A 91 -6.69 -12.66 16.39
CA VAL A 91 -7.23 -13.07 15.10
C VAL A 91 -7.90 -11.87 14.43
N LEU A 92 -7.50 -11.59 13.20
CA LEU A 92 -8.15 -10.63 12.32
C LEU A 92 -9.20 -11.34 11.47
N GLN A 93 -10.47 -11.04 11.72
CA GLN A 93 -11.60 -11.76 11.17
C GLN A 93 -12.16 -11.13 9.89
N ASP A 94 -12.89 -11.93 9.12
CA ASP A 94 -13.53 -11.52 7.86
C ASP A 94 -14.77 -10.63 8.06
N ASP A 95 -15.19 -10.40 9.30
CA ASP A 95 -16.22 -9.43 9.69
C ASP A 95 -15.61 -8.07 10.07
N ARG A 96 -14.30 -7.87 9.83
CA ARG A 96 -13.44 -6.73 10.20
C ARG A 96 -12.95 -6.74 11.65
N ASN A 97 -13.48 -7.58 12.52
CA ASN A 97 -13.12 -7.52 13.92
C ASN A 97 -11.70 -8.06 14.17
N LEU A 98 -10.97 -7.38 15.05
CA LEU A 98 -9.75 -7.91 15.62
C LEU A 98 -10.04 -8.37 17.05
N VAL A 99 -9.86 -9.66 17.31
CA VAL A 99 -10.24 -10.30 18.58
C VAL A 99 -9.06 -11.05 19.18
N LEU A 100 -8.83 -10.84 20.47
CA LEU A 100 -7.94 -11.69 21.26
C LEU A 100 -8.78 -12.82 21.88
N TYR A 101 -8.64 -14.01 21.34
CA TYR A 101 -9.24 -15.23 21.89
C TYR A 101 -8.32 -15.84 22.94
N ALA A 102 -8.93 -16.48 23.92
CA ALA A 102 -8.33 -17.34 24.94
C ALA A 102 -9.08 -18.68 24.98
N ALA A 103 -8.59 -19.64 25.75
CA ALA A 103 -9.23 -20.94 25.94
C ALA A 103 -10.70 -20.85 26.42
N ASP A 104 -11.04 -19.81 27.19
CA ASP A 104 -12.38 -19.55 27.74
C ASP A 104 -13.26 -18.64 26.87
N GLY A 105 -12.80 -18.27 25.67
CA GLY A 105 -13.55 -17.45 24.71
C GLY A 105 -12.87 -16.13 24.37
N ALA A 106 -13.64 -15.16 23.88
CA ALA A 106 -13.12 -13.84 23.53
C ALA A 106 -12.74 -13.06 24.80
N ALA A 107 -11.47 -12.66 24.92
CA ALA A 107 -10.97 -11.89 26.05
C ALA A 107 -11.00 -10.38 25.79
N TRP A 108 -10.80 -9.96 24.54
CA TRP A 108 -10.83 -8.57 24.11
C TRP A 108 -11.16 -8.46 22.62
N SER A 109 -11.74 -7.33 22.20
CA SER A 109 -12.07 -7.03 20.80
C SER A 109 -12.00 -5.53 20.52
N THR A 110 -11.64 -5.17 19.27
CA THR A 110 -11.74 -3.80 18.76
C THR A 110 -13.17 -3.26 18.62
N LYS A 111 -14.17 -4.14 18.64
CA LYS A 111 -15.59 -3.82 18.40
C LYS A 111 -15.84 -3.17 17.03
N THR A 112 -15.12 -3.63 16.02
CA THR A 112 -15.19 -3.09 14.65
C THR A 112 -15.99 -3.99 13.70
N GLU A 113 -16.57 -5.07 14.20
CA GLU A 113 -17.39 -6.01 13.43
C GLU A 113 -18.45 -5.30 12.59
N THR A 114 -18.72 -5.83 11.41
CA THR A 114 -19.77 -5.32 10.52
C THR A 114 -20.38 -6.42 9.66
N ASP A 115 -21.70 -6.35 9.50
CA ASP A 115 -22.44 -7.16 8.53
C ASP A 115 -22.41 -6.58 7.11
N ALA A 116 -21.81 -5.41 6.93
CA ALA A 116 -21.62 -4.85 5.59
C ALA A 116 -20.71 -5.78 4.79
N PRO A 117 -20.99 -6.00 3.49
CA PRO A 117 -20.07 -6.75 2.65
C PRO A 117 -18.69 -6.09 2.73
N PRO A 118 -17.59 -6.87 2.72
CA PRO A 118 -16.26 -6.31 2.70
C PRO A 118 -16.17 -5.28 1.57
N PRO A 119 -15.52 -4.12 1.79
CA PRO A 119 -15.32 -3.17 0.71
C PRO A 119 -14.71 -3.94 -0.46
N GLU A 120 -15.29 -3.73 -1.64
CA GLU A 120 -14.73 -4.30 -2.86
C GLU A 120 -13.22 -4.04 -2.82
N GLU A 121 -12.44 -5.03 -3.28
CA GLU A 121 -11.06 -4.72 -3.63
C GLU A 121 -11.08 -3.41 -4.39
N PRO A 122 -10.16 -2.46 -4.15
CA PRO A 122 -9.97 -1.40 -5.10
C PRO A 122 -9.85 -2.11 -6.44
N LYS A 123 -10.96 -2.09 -7.20
CA LYS A 123 -10.96 -2.51 -8.58
C LYS A 123 -9.85 -1.64 -9.08
N ALA A 124 -8.78 -2.25 -9.58
CA ALA A 124 -7.85 -1.50 -10.37
C ALA A 124 -8.75 -0.69 -11.31
N GLU A 125 -8.86 0.61 -11.05
CA GLU A 125 -8.96 1.54 -12.13
C GLU A 125 -7.84 1.06 -13.02
N GLU A 126 -8.20 0.54 -14.19
CA GLU A 126 -7.26 0.02 -15.16
C GLU A 126 -6.24 1.14 -15.39
N ALA A 127 -5.18 1.17 -14.58
CA ALA A 127 -3.87 1.51 -15.05
C ALA A 127 -3.74 0.60 -16.28
N PRO A 128 -3.60 1.16 -17.49
CA PRO A 128 -3.31 0.32 -18.64
C PRO A 128 -2.15 -0.55 -18.22
N ALA A 129 -2.35 -1.87 -18.33
CA ALA A 129 -1.52 -2.90 -17.77
C ALA A 129 -0.03 -2.54 -17.81
N GLU A 130 0.56 -2.28 -16.63
CA GLU A 130 1.99 -2.39 -16.48
C GLU A 130 2.29 -3.89 -16.49
N GLU A 131 2.41 -4.43 -17.71
CA GLU A 131 2.89 -5.79 -17.96
C GLU A 131 4.29 -5.93 -17.33
N ALA A 132 4.44 -6.97 -16.51
CA ALA A 132 5.71 -7.38 -15.93
C ALA A 132 6.76 -7.69 -17.04
N PRO A 133 8.06 -7.69 -16.70
CA PRO A 133 9.14 -7.34 -17.61
C PRO A 133 9.48 -8.47 -18.58
N VAL A 134 9.52 -8.16 -19.87
CA VAL A 134 10.27 -8.92 -20.86
C VAL A 134 11.49 -8.08 -21.23
N GLU A 135 12.64 -8.53 -20.72
CA GLU A 135 13.93 -8.58 -21.38
C GLU A 135 14.28 -7.53 -22.46
N GLU A 136 15.37 -6.80 -22.16
CA GLU A 136 16.27 -6.07 -23.07
C GLU A 136 16.00 -4.58 -23.36
N ALA A 137 17.00 -3.77 -23.02
CA ALA A 137 16.99 -2.32 -23.02
C ALA A 137 17.01 -1.71 -24.44
N ALA A 138 15.98 -0.94 -24.76
CA ALA A 138 16.05 0.22 -25.66
C ALA A 138 15.79 1.48 -24.82
N PRO A 139 16.38 2.66 -25.13
CA PRO A 139 16.12 3.86 -24.33
C PRO A 139 14.62 4.15 -24.36
N ALA A 140 14.02 4.31 -23.17
CA ALA A 140 12.60 4.57 -23.01
C ALA A 140 12.22 5.80 -23.83
N ALA A 141 11.50 5.58 -24.93
CA ALA A 141 10.91 6.63 -25.73
C ALA A 141 10.07 7.51 -24.80
N ARG A 142 10.34 8.82 -24.80
CA ARG A 142 9.62 9.77 -23.95
C ARG A 142 8.39 10.23 -24.70
N THR A 143 7.22 10.23 -24.07
CA THR A 143 6.02 10.81 -24.67
C THR A 143 5.88 12.28 -24.27
N TYR A 144 5.49 13.13 -25.22
CA TYR A 144 5.20 14.54 -24.96
C TYR A 144 3.83 14.91 -25.53
N THR A 145 2.98 15.49 -24.70
CA THR A 145 1.69 16.04 -25.13
C THR A 145 1.89 17.47 -25.63
N VAL A 146 1.58 17.70 -26.90
CA VAL A 146 1.65 19.03 -27.54
C VAL A 146 0.77 20.00 -26.79
N VAL A 147 1.31 21.17 -26.42
CA VAL A 147 0.54 22.27 -25.83
C VAL A 147 0.28 23.33 -26.90
N SER A 148 -0.76 24.15 -26.70
CA SER A 148 -1.06 25.27 -27.60
C SER A 148 0.15 26.19 -27.75
N GLY A 149 0.63 26.35 -28.98
CA GLY A 149 1.82 27.14 -29.32
C GLY A 149 3.10 26.32 -29.54
N ASP A 150 3.09 25.01 -29.31
CA ASP A 150 4.24 24.16 -29.62
C ASP A 150 4.35 23.88 -31.13
N THR A 151 5.59 23.69 -31.58
CA THR A 151 5.94 23.15 -32.90
C THR A 151 6.86 21.96 -32.72
N LEU A 152 6.91 21.02 -33.67
CA LEU A 152 7.83 19.88 -33.58
C LEU A 152 9.30 20.34 -33.44
N PHE A 153 9.65 21.48 -34.06
CA PHE A 153 10.97 22.09 -33.92
C PHE A 153 11.26 22.53 -32.47
N ALA A 154 10.36 23.28 -31.84
CA ALA A 154 10.53 23.72 -30.45
C ALA A 154 10.58 22.55 -29.46
N ILE A 155 9.80 21.50 -29.74
CA ILE A 155 9.81 20.26 -28.95
C ILE A 155 11.15 19.53 -29.14
N ALA A 156 11.63 19.38 -30.37
CA ALA A 156 12.94 18.77 -30.64
C ALA A 156 14.09 19.55 -30.00
N GLU A 157 14.07 20.88 -30.02
CA GLU A 157 15.04 21.71 -29.32
C GLU A 157 14.98 21.48 -27.81
N ARG A 158 13.78 21.37 -27.23
CA ARG A 158 13.59 21.12 -25.80
C ARG A 158 14.12 19.76 -25.35
N PHE A 159 13.90 18.71 -26.14
CA PHE A 159 14.25 17.34 -25.75
C PHE A 159 15.63 16.90 -26.22
N TYR A 160 16.07 17.34 -27.39
CA TYR A 160 17.36 16.98 -27.98
C TYR A 160 18.40 18.09 -27.94
N GLY A 161 18.03 19.31 -27.58
CA GLY A 161 18.89 20.50 -27.70
C GLY A 161 19.10 20.95 -29.15
N ASP A 162 18.44 20.32 -30.13
CA ASP A 162 18.57 20.60 -31.55
C ASP A 162 17.20 20.49 -32.23
N GLY A 163 16.64 21.64 -32.61
CA GLY A 163 15.36 21.71 -33.28
C GLY A 163 15.33 20.96 -34.61
N ASN A 164 16.47 20.73 -35.28
CA ASN A 164 16.54 19.99 -36.54
C ASN A 164 16.26 18.49 -36.40
N LYS A 165 16.14 17.97 -35.17
CA LYS A 165 15.76 16.58 -34.91
C LYS A 165 14.25 16.33 -34.88
N TYR A 166 13.45 17.36 -35.17
CA TYR A 166 12.01 17.23 -35.29
C TYR A 166 11.51 16.16 -36.29
N PRO A 167 12.22 15.83 -37.41
CA PRO A 167 11.78 14.76 -38.29
C PRO A 167 11.77 13.39 -37.59
N GLN A 168 12.69 13.16 -36.64
CA GLN A 168 12.73 11.91 -35.86
C GLN A 168 11.50 11.76 -34.98
N ILE A 169 11.00 12.87 -34.43
CA ILE A 169 9.74 12.92 -33.67
C ILE A 169 8.56 12.66 -34.60
N ALA A 170 8.54 13.29 -35.78
CA ALA A 170 7.48 13.09 -36.77
C ALA A 170 7.41 11.63 -37.24
N GLU A 171 8.55 11.02 -37.55
CA GLU A 171 8.64 9.61 -37.95
C GLU A 171 8.21 8.67 -36.82
N ALA A 172 8.71 8.89 -35.60
CA ALA A 172 8.36 8.06 -34.45
C ALA A 172 6.89 8.22 -34.02
N SER A 173 6.28 9.37 -34.29
CA SER A 173 4.88 9.66 -33.97
C SER A 173 3.93 9.42 -35.16
N GLY A 174 4.44 8.99 -36.32
CA GLY A 174 3.64 8.75 -37.53
C GLY A 174 2.99 10.00 -38.14
N ILE A 175 3.60 11.17 -37.95
CA ILE A 175 3.07 12.46 -38.41
C ILE A 175 3.45 12.68 -39.87
N ALA A 176 2.44 12.59 -40.76
CA ALA A 176 2.62 12.81 -42.19
C ALA A 176 2.97 14.26 -42.55
N ASN A 177 2.50 15.24 -41.76
CA ASN A 177 2.82 16.64 -41.94
C ASN A 177 3.42 17.24 -40.65
N PRO A 178 4.75 17.40 -40.58
CA PRO A 178 5.44 17.91 -39.40
C PRO A 178 5.00 19.30 -38.94
N ASP A 179 4.44 20.12 -39.84
CA ASP A 179 3.96 21.47 -39.53
C ASP A 179 2.53 21.49 -38.96
N LEU A 180 1.82 20.35 -38.99
CA LEU A 180 0.44 20.21 -38.52
C LEU A 180 0.38 19.31 -37.29
N ILE A 181 0.68 19.90 -36.13
CA ILE A 181 0.43 19.28 -34.83
C ILE A 181 -0.66 20.02 -34.07
N HIS A 182 -1.46 19.28 -33.31
CA HIS A 182 -2.57 19.85 -32.55
C HIS A 182 -2.32 19.75 -31.04
N PRO A 183 -2.73 20.76 -30.24
CA PRO A 183 -2.67 20.66 -28.79
C PRO A 183 -3.45 19.44 -28.29
N GLY A 184 -2.87 18.70 -27.34
CA GLY A 184 -3.39 17.43 -26.85
C GLY A 184 -2.92 16.21 -27.64
N GLN A 185 -2.21 16.39 -28.76
CA GLN A 185 -1.61 15.29 -29.51
C GLN A 185 -0.40 14.74 -28.76
N GLU A 186 -0.31 13.41 -28.64
CA GLU A 186 0.84 12.74 -28.04
C GLU A 186 1.92 12.49 -29.10
N LEU A 187 3.16 12.82 -28.76
CA LEU A 187 4.34 12.62 -29.59
C LEU A 187 5.30 11.66 -28.93
N THR A 188 5.84 10.74 -29.72
CA THR A 188 6.94 9.87 -29.33
C THR A 188 8.26 10.58 -29.60
N ILE A 189 9.07 10.73 -28.56
CA ILE A 189 10.44 11.27 -28.59
C ILE A 189 11.42 10.09 -28.41
N PRO A 190 12.02 9.56 -29.50
CA PRO A 190 13.05 8.52 -29.44
C PRO A 190 14.29 8.86 -28.61
#